data_AF-A0A9D4UQ76-F1
#
_entry.id   AF-A0A9D4UQ76-F1
#
_cell.length_a   1.000
_cell.length_b   1.000
_cell.length_c   1.000
_cell.angle_alpha   90.00
_cell.angle_beta   90.00
_cell.angle_gamma   90.00
#
_symmetry.space_group_name_H-M   'P 1'
#
loop_
_entity.id
_entity.type
_entity.pdbx_description
1 polymer ?
#
loop_
_entity_poly.entity_id
_entity_poly.type
_entity_poly.pdbx_seq_one_letter_code
_entity_poly.pdbx_strand_id
1 'polypeptide(L)'
;MVMLKDEVIVSCHNMILKYINPTAHAKSTAIQEVDKKLRLIEVSDFEMYALYEHYPMHFGAIYLSQIKLLIYGAPTEATIAI
;
A
#
# COMPACT_ATOMS: atom_id res chain seq x y z
N MET A 1 -4.15 5.07 1.19
CA MET A 1 -3.84 5.97 2.32
C MET A 1 -3.25 5.14 3.44
N VAL A 2 -2.27 5.65 4.18
CA VAL A 2 -1.71 4.99 5.37
C VAL A 2 -1.84 5.94 6.56
N MET A 3 -2.31 5.41 7.67
CA MET A 3 -2.61 6.11 8.91
C MET A 3 -1.73 5.60 10.06
N LEU A 4 -1.46 6.46 11.03
CA LEU A 4 -0.86 6.12 12.33
C LEU A 4 -1.53 6.98 13.40
N LYS A 5 -2.15 6.37 14.42
CA LYS A 5 -2.79 7.09 15.54
C LYS A 5 -3.73 8.21 15.07
N ASP A 6 -4.65 7.86 14.16
CA ASP A 6 -5.63 8.78 13.56
C ASP A 6 -5.06 9.90 12.67
N GLU A 7 -3.75 9.92 12.41
CA GLU A 7 -3.10 10.86 11.51
C GLU A 7 -2.79 10.25 10.14
N VAL A 8 -3.05 11.02 9.07
CA VAL A 8 -2.69 10.64 7.70
C VAL A 8 -1.18 10.80 7.50
N ILE A 9 -0.47 9.68 7.36
CA ILE A 9 0.97 9.69 7.11
C ILE A 9 1.26 9.93 5.63
N VAL A 10 0.59 9.17 4.76
CA VAL A 10 0.67 9.34 3.30
C VAL A 10 -0.66 9.03 2.61
N SER A 11 -0.89 9.71 1.49
CA SER A 11 -1.95 9.37 0.54
C SER A 11 -1.35 9.28 -0.86
N CYS A 12 -1.62 8.18 -1.56
CA CYS A 12 -1.06 7.89 -2.87
C CYS A 12 -2.17 7.39 -3.81
N HIS A 13 -1.98 7.60 -5.11
CA HIS A 13 -2.81 7.07 -6.18
C HIS A 13 -1.96 6.21 -7.13
N ASN A 14 -2.57 5.63 -8.17
CA ASN A 14 -1.86 4.79 -9.14
C ASN A 14 -0.85 5.63 -9.94
N MET A 15 0.41 5.21 -9.97
CA MET A 15 1.53 5.92 -10.60
C MET A 15 2.16 5.14 -11.75
N ILE A 16 1.56 4.01 -12.19
CA ILE A 16 2.10 3.15 -13.25
C ILE A 16 2.49 3.95 -14.50
N LEU A 17 1.56 4.76 -15.03
CA LEU A 17 1.79 5.52 -16.25
C LEU A 17 2.81 6.63 -16.06
N LYS A 18 2.83 7.26 -14.88
CA LYS A 18 3.75 8.36 -14.57
C LYS A 18 5.20 7.89 -14.49
N TYR A 19 5.43 6.70 -13.93
CA TYR A 19 6.78 6.16 -13.76
C TYR A 19 7.14 5.07 -14.78
N ILE A 20 6.22 4.71 -15.68
CA ILE A 20 6.35 3.58 -16.61
C ILE A 20 6.83 2.34 -15.83
N ASN A 21 6.21 2.10 -14.67
CA ASN A 21 6.60 1.05 -13.74
C ASN A 21 5.35 0.25 -13.34
N PRO A 22 5.25 -1.03 -13.74
CA PRO A 22 4.07 -1.85 -13.47
C PRO A 22 3.84 -2.11 -11.97
N THR A 23 4.85 -1.91 -11.12
CA THR A 23 4.72 -2.10 -9.67
C THR A 23 4.21 -0.86 -8.92
N ALA A 24 4.15 0.30 -9.58
CA ALA A 24 3.85 1.60 -8.98
C ALA A 24 2.35 1.84 -8.74
N HIS A 25 1.66 0.83 -8.22
CA HIS A 25 0.29 0.98 -7.72
C HIS A 25 0.28 1.82 -6.45
N ALA A 26 -0.87 2.44 -6.16
CA ALA A 26 -1.08 3.27 -4.98
C ALA A 26 -0.59 2.62 -3.68
N LYS A 27 -0.78 1.31 -3.50
CA LYS A 27 -0.35 0.57 -2.31
C LYS A 27 1.16 0.45 -2.20
N SER A 28 1.83 -0.02 -3.26
CA SER A 28 3.30 -0.11 -3.31
C SER A 28 3.95 1.25 -3.08
N THR A 29 3.42 2.29 -3.75
CA THR A 29 3.91 3.66 -3.60
C THR A 29 3.70 4.15 -2.18
N ALA A 30 2.55 3.89 -1.55
CA ALA A 30 2.31 4.30 -0.17
C ALA A 30 3.30 3.67 0.81
N ILE A 31 3.60 2.37 0.69
CA ILE A 31 4.61 1.70 1.54
C ILE A 31 5.98 2.38 1.37
N GLN A 32 6.42 2.60 0.14
CA GLN A 32 7.70 3.25 -0.14
C GLN A 32 7.75 4.70 0.39
N GLU A 33 6.66 5.46 0.30
CA GLU A 33 6.60 6.83 0.80
C GLU A 33 6.59 6.89 2.33
N VAL A 34 5.96 5.91 3.01
CA VAL A 34 6.04 5.76 4.47
C VAL A 34 7.48 5.50 4.89
N ASP A 35 8.15 4.53 4.27
CA ASP A 35 9.54 4.19 4.58
C ASP A 35 10.48 5.39 4.42
N LYS A 36 10.31 6.18 3.33
CA LYS A 36 11.08 7.41 3.10
C LYS A 36 10.81 8.48 4.15
N LYS A 37 9.53 8.69 4.51
CA LYS A 37 9.11 9.77 5.40
C LYS A 37 9.52 9.50 6.84
N LEU A 38 9.40 8.26 7.28
CA LEU A 38 9.58 7.90 8.67
C LEU A 38 10.97 7.31 8.97
N ARG A 39 11.66 6.72 7.97
CA ARG A 39 12.97 6.05 8.15
C ARG A 39 12.96 5.03 9.30
N LEU A 40 11.81 4.44 9.60
CA LEU A 40 11.63 3.54 10.73
C LEU A 40 11.79 2.10 10.26
N ILE A 41 12.62 1.34 10.98
CA ILE A 41 12.80 -0.10 10.78
C ILE A 41 11.64 -0.88 11.43
N GLU A 42 10.97 -0.28 12.42
CA GLU A 42 9.81 -0.83 13.11
C GLU A 42 8.87 0.29 13.56
N VAL A 43 7.69 0.36 12.95
CA VAL A 43 6.48 0.89 13.61
C VAL A 43 5.34 -0.04 13.23
N SER A 44 4.84 -0.79 14.18
CA SER A 44 3.91 -1.91 13.99
C SER A 44 2.43 -1.51 14.10
N ASP A 45 2.12 -0.21 14.07
CA ASP A 45 0.75 0.33 14.25
C ASP A 45 0.23 1.11 13.03
N PHE A 46 0.74 0.83 11.82
CA PHE A 46 0.17 1.41 10.61
C PHE A 46 -1.12 0.71 10.18
N GLU A 47 -2.10 1.51 9.78
CA GLU A 47 -3.32 1.05 9.11
C GLU A 47 -3.34 1.55 7.68
N MET A 48 -3.68 0.66 6.74
CA MET A 48 -3.73 0.99 5.32
C MET A 48 -5.17 0.92 4.81
N TYR A 49 -5.60 1.99 4.14
CA TYR A 49 -6.89 2.10 3.50
C TYR A 49 -6.70 2.15 1.98
N ALA A 50 -7.41 1.29 1.26
CA ALA A 50 -7.36 1.20 -0.20
C ALA A 50 -8.76 1.13 -0.81
N LEU A 51 -8.90 1.55 -2.07
CA LEU A 51 -10.20 1.49 -2.75
C LEU A 51 -10.53 0.07 -3.19
N TYR A 52 -9.55 -0.61 -3.80
CA TYR A 52 -9.71 -1.95 -4.37
C TYR A 52 -8.96 -3.01 -3.56
N GLU A 53 -9.49 -4.22 -3.59
CA GLU A 53 -8.83 -5.43 -3.10
C GLU A 53 -7.48 -5.65 -3.79
N HIS A 54 -6.70 -6.52 -3.18
CA HIS A 54 -5.29 -6.70 -3.45
C HIS A 54 -4.99 -7.66 -4.60
N TYR A 55 -4.01 -7.29 -5.42
CA TYR A 55 -3.36 -8.25 -6.30
C TYR A 55 -2.31 -9.07 -5.52
N PRO A 56 -2.06 -10.34 -5.88
CA PRO A 56 -1.08 -11.20 -5.22
C PRO A 56 0.30 -10.54 -5.04
N MET A 57 0.69 -9.69 -6.00
CA MET A 57 1.97 -8.99 -6.02
C MET A 57 2.31 -8.24 -4.73
N HIS A 58 1.34 -7.57 -4.08
CA HIS A 58 1.70 -6.77 -2.90
C HIS A 58 1.48 -7.49 -1.56
N PHE A 59 1.13 -8.78 -1.55
CA PHE A 59 0.90 -9.52 -0.30
C PHE A 59 2.19 -9.56 0.53
N GLY A 60 3.31 -9.88 -0.13
CA GLY A 60 4.63 -9.85 0.49
C GLY A 60 5.06 -8.46 0.95
N ALA A 61 4.77 -7.41 0.16
CA ALA A 61 5.10 -6.04 0.54
C ALA A 61 4.37 -5.60 1.81
N ILE A 62 3.06 -5.89 1.92
CA ILE A 62 2.27 -5.58 3.12
C ILE A 62 2.80 -6.35 4.33
N TYR A 63 3.03 -7.65 4.17
CA TYR A 63 3.57 -8.50 5.25
C TYR A 63 4.93 -7.99 5.76
N LEU A 64 5.84 -7.65 4.85
CA LEU A 64 7.18 -7.14 5.22
C LEU A 64 7.15 -5.71 5.77
N SER A 65 6.17 -4.89 5.37
CA SER A 65 6.00 -3.52 5.86
C SER A 65 5.40 -3.41 7.26
N GLN A 66 5.07 -4.54 7.91
CA GLN A 66 4.45 -4.60 9.23
C GLN A 66 3.14 -3.78 9.36
N ILE A 67 2.43 -3.58 8.24
CA ILE A 67 1.09 -2.99 8.25
C ILE A 67 0.15 -3.95 8.98
N LYS A 68 -0.45 -3.46 10.06
CA LYS A 68 -1.27 -4.26 10.98
C LYS A 68 -2.64 -4.59 10.41
N LEU A 69 -3.21 -3.66 9.66
CA LEU A 69 -4.56 -3.76 9.14
C LEU A 69 -4.64 -3.14 7.75
N LEU A 70 -5.17 -3.91 6.80
CA LEU A 70 -5.53 -3.43 5.47
C LEU A 70 -7.06 -3.42 5.36
N ILE A 71 -7.62 -2.25 5.09
CA ILE A 71 -9.04 -2.03 4.83
C ILE A 71 -9.21 -1.69 3.36
N TYR A 72 -10.14 -2.34 2.67
CA TYR A 72 -10.44 -2.07 1.27
C TYR A 72 -11.94 -1.94 1.01
N GLY A 73 -12.30 -1.07 0.06
CA GLY A 73 -13.69 -0.68 -0.19
C GLY A 73 -14.47 -1.61 -1.12
N ALA A 74 -13.81 -2.21 -2.10
CA ALA A 74 -14.44 -3.11 -3.06
C ALA A 74 -13.60 -4.38 -3.28
N PRO A 75 -14.22 -5.58 -3.29
CA PRO A 75 -13.54 -6.78 -3.78
C PRO A 75 -13.17 -6.59 -5.26
N THR A 76 -12.03 -7.12 -5.67
CA THR A 76 -11.56 -7.03 -7.06
C THR A 76 -11.69 -8.40 -7.69
N GLU A 77 -12.29 -8.48 -8.87
CA GLU A 77 -12.33 -9.72 -9.64
C GLU A 77 -10.89 -10.16 -9.97
N ALA A 78 -10.52 -11.37 -9.51
CA ALA A 78 -9.16 -11.86 -9.59
C ALA A 78 -8.70 -11.88 -11.05
N THR A 79 -7.81 -10.96 -11.43
CA THR A 79 -7.20 -10.96 -12.75
C THR A 79 -6.11 -12.03 -12.76
N ILE A 80 -6.41 -13.16 -13.39
CA ILE A 80 -5.45 -14.24 -13.63
C ILE A 80 -4.45 -13.73 -14.66
N ALA A 81 -3.16 -13.70 -14.32
CA ALA A 81 -2.12 -13.46 -15.30
C ALA A 81 -2.08 -14.65 -16.27
N ILE A 82 -2.39 -14.40 -17.53
CA ILE A 82 -2.20 -15.34 -18.65
C ILE A 82 -0.78 -15.14 -19.18
#